data_AF-A0A455B4U1-F1
#
_entry.id   AF-A0A455B4U1-F1
#
_cell.length_a   1.000
_cell.length_b   1.000
_cell.length_c   1.000
_cell.angle_alpha   90.00
_cell.angle_beta   90.00
_cell.angle_gamma   90.00
#
_symmetry.space_group_name_H-M   'P 1'
#
loop_
_entity.id
_entity.type
_entity.pdbx_description
1 polymer ?
#
loop_
_entity_poly.entity_id
_entity_poly.type
_entity_poly.pdbx_seq_one_letter_code
_entity_poly.pdbx_strand_id
1 'polypeptide(L)'
;MPGPAWPWARAQCGRATSCTSSTWARTLTGSRQSGAPSTPSESRTTWRVLQAFRVPSHFHARHAATSRTYLYRLATGCRSPHQLPVFERNRCWALRADCLDVAAMREAAQHLLGTHDFRAFQSAGSLATSPVRTLRRASVSPDPASSPFVLPEESRRLQFWSLEFESQSFLYRQVRRMTSVLVAVGLGALMPAQVKVILESQDPLGRHQSHVAPAHGLFLKAVLYEGFGPASMCPQSPQHRGHR
;
A
#
# COMPACT_ATOMS: atom_id res chain seq x y z
N MET A 1 26.87 -33.73 12.77
CA MET A 1 25.52 -33.44 12.23
C MET A 1 25.25 -31.95 12.39
N PRO A 2 25.44 -31.10 11.35
CA PRO A 2 25.06 -29.70 11.47
C PRO A 2 23.53 -29.59 11.33
N GLY A 3 22.89 -28.96 12.32
CA GLY A 3 21.43 -28.79 12.37
C GLY A 3 20.89 -27.88 11.25
N PRO A 4 19.57 -27.91 10.98
CA PRO A 4 19.01 -27.22 9.84
C PRO A 4 19.16 -25.70 9.98
N ALA A 5 19.56 -25.06 8.89
CA ALA A 5 19.57 -23.61 8.71
C ALA A 5 18.12 -23.11 8.56
N TRP A 6 17.69 -22.17 9.40
CA TRP A 6 16.30 -21.68 9.40
C TRP A 6 16.19 -20.29 8.77
N PRO A 7 15.34 -20.10 7.75
CA PRO A 7 15.01 -18.78 7.23
C PRO A 7 14.15 -17.96 8.20
N TRP A 8 14.47 -16.68 8.35
CA TRP A 8 13.72 -15.71 9.17
C TRP A 8 13.02 -14.71 8.25
N ALA A 9 11.75 -14.36 8.52
CA ALA A 9 11.25 -12.99 8.34
C ALA A 9 9.76 -12.82 8.70
N ARG A 10 9.41 -11.60 9.17
CA ARG A 10 8.54 -10.61 8.50
C ARG A 10 8.05 -9.52 9.48
N ALA A 11 7.88 -8.28 9.00
CA ALA A 11 7.57 -7.07 9.78
C ALA A 11 6.07 -6.67 9.79
N GLN A 12 5.59 -6.13 10.91
CA GLN A 12 4.28 -5.47 11.06
C GLN A 12 4.41 -4.11 11.79
N CYS A 13 3.36 -3.30 11.69
CA CYS A 13 3.39 -1.88 11.31
C CYS A 13 3.27 -0.91 12.50
N GLY A 14 4.05 0.19 12.47
CA GLY A 14 3.80 1.42 13.22
C GLY A 14 3.24 2.49 12.29
N ARG A 15 2.30 3.29 12.79
CA ARG A 15 1.59 4.36 12.06
C ARG A 15 2.57 5.21 11.23
N ALA A 16 2.28 5.38 9.94
CA ALA A 16 2.92 6.29 8.97
C ALA A 16 4.14 5.80 8.14
N THR A 17 4.40 4.50 7.99
CA THR A 17 5.37 4.01 6.98
C THR A 17 4.81 2.89 6.09
N SER A 18 5.25 2.85 4.83
CA SER A 18 4.91 1.77 3.89
C SER A 18 5.45 0.44 4.42
N CYS A 19 4.54 -0.49 4.71
CA CYS A 19 4.86 -1.75 5.35
C CYS A 19 5.09 -2.83 4.28
N THR A 20 6.35 -3.03 3.88
CA THR A 20 6.75 -4.13 3.00
C THR A 20 7.19 -5.34 3.80
N SER A 21 6.89 -6.52 3.29
CA SER A 21 7.00 -7.76 4.02
C SER A 21 7.77 -8.76 3.16
N SER A 22 9.00 -9.09 3.56
CA SER A 22 9.94 -9.97 2.83
C SER A 22 10.20 -11.28 3.57
N THR A 23 10.78 -12.29 2.92
CA THR A 23 11.31 -13.54 3.52
C THR A 23 12.81 -13.62 3.26
N TRP A 24 13.62 -13.92 4.28
CA TRP A 24 15.08 -14.04 4.16
C TRP A 24 15.55 -15.39 4.70
N ALA A 25 16.54 -15.99 4.05
CA ALA A 25 17.22 -17.18 4.57
C ALA A 25 18.64 -16.79 5.02
N ARG A 26 19.03 -17.12 6.25
CA ARG A 26 20.44 -17.04 6.67
C ARG A 26 20.84 -18.31 7.40
N THR A 27 21.87 -18.96 6.91
CA THR A 27 22.56 -20.06 7.61
C THR A 27 23.50 -19.44 8.64
N LEU A 28 23.31 -19.77 9.92
CA LEU A 28 24.28 -19.41 10.97
C LEU A 28 25.39 -20.46 10.96
N THR A 29 26.43 -20.24 10.15
CA THR A 29 27.73 -20.88 10.36
C THR A 29 28.63 -19.89 11.06
N GLY A 30 28.95 -20.16 12.33
CA GLY A 30 29.86 -19.34 13.12
C GLY A 30 31.26 -19.36 12.50
N SER A 31 31.76 -18.19 12.12
CA SER A 31 33.20 -17.95 12.02
C SER A 31 33.49 -16.50 12.43
N ARG A 32 34.39 -16.35 13.41
CA ARG A 32 35.05 -15.08 13.71
C ARG A 32 35.97 -14.76 12.53
N GLN A 33 35.81 -13.61 11.90
CA GLN A 33 36.92 -12.98 11.17
C GLN A 33 37.00 -11.49 11.51
N SER A 34 38.20 -11.11 11.89
CA SER A 34 38.71 -9.79 12.23
C SER A 34 39.24 -9.07 10.99
N GLY A 35 38.97 -7.75 10.87
CA GLY A 35 39.90 -6.79 10.26
C GLY A 35 39.58 -6.19 8.87
N ALA A 36 39.13 -4.91 8.89
CA ALA A 36 39.42 -3.76 7.98
C ALA A 36 38.89 -3.77 6.51
N PRO A 37 38.86 -2.61 5.78
CA PRO A 37 38.89 -1.18 6.16
C PRO A 37 37.66 -0.37 5.65
N SER A 38 37.64 0.91 6.00
CA SER A 38 36.64 1.94 5.69
C SER A 38 36.55 2.35 4.21
N THR A 39 35.33 2.38 3.66
CA THR A 39 34.96 3.16 2.45
C THR A 39 33.68 3.96 2.71
N PRO A 40 33.67 5.30 2.59
CA PRO A 40 32.46 6.09 2.78
C PRO A 40 31.80 6.37 1.42
N SER A 41 30.74 5.63 1.08
CA SER A 41 29.66 6.12 0.21
C SER A 41 28.42 5.23 0.31
N GLU A 42 27.98 4.93 1.53
CA GLU A 42 26.68 4.30 1.71
C GLU A 42 25.59 5.34 1.51
N SER A 43 24.90 5.24 0.36
CA SER A 43 23.54 5.73 0.20
C SER A 43 22.73 5.29 1.43
N ARG A 44 22.44 6.24 2.32
CA ARG A 44 21.71 5.99 3.58
C ARG A 44 20.31 5.47 3.27
N THR A 45 20.21 4.16 3.08
CA THR A 45 18.96 3.50 2.80
C THR A 45 18.21 3.42 4.13
N THR A 46 17.17 4.24 4.28
CA THR A 46 16.35 4.33 5.50
C THR A 46 15.33 3.21 5.54
N TRP A 47 15.77 1.97 5.70
CA TRP A 47 14.88 0.85 6.01
C TRP A 47 14.92 0.58 7.52
N ARG A 48 13.78 0.20 8.08
CA ARG A 48 13.67 -0.23 9.48
C ARG A 48 12.89 -1.52 9.54
N VAL A 49 13.43 -2.51 10.24
CA VAL A 49 12.67 -3.71 10.61
C VAL A 49 11.85 -3.38 11.83
N LEU A 50 10.53 -3.49 11.70
CA LEU A 50 9.61 -3.21 12.80
C LEU A 50 9.40 -4.45 13.67
N GLN A 51 9.30 -5.63 13.05
CA GLN A 51 9.09 -6.92 13.72
C GLN A 51 9.70 -8.07 12.91
N ALA A 52 9.89 -9.21 13.55
CA ALA A 52 10.31 -10.46 12.90
C ALA A 52 9.68 -11.66 13.60
N PHE A 53 9.19 -12.62 12.82
CA PHE A 53 8.57 -13.85 13.32
C PHE A 53 9.22 -15.09 12.70
N ARG A 54 9.12 -16.23 13.39
CA ARG A 54 9.44 -17.54 12.83
C ARG A 54 8.25 -18.03 12.01
N VAL A 55 8.54 -18.59 10.84
CA VAL A 55 7.53 -19.11 9.91
C VAL A 55 7.93 -20.52 9.45
N PRO A 56 6.98 -21.36 9.02
CA PRO A 56 7.29 -22.66 8.41
C PRO A 56 8.20 -22.51 7.18
N SER A 57 8.99 -23.55 6.89
CA SER A 57 9.94 -23.55 5.75
C SER A 57 9.27 -23.37 4.38
N HIS A 58 8.01 -23.77 4.24
CA HIS A 58 7.21 -23.62 3.01
C HIS A 58 6.51 -22.25 2.90
N PHE A 59 6.64 -21.37 3.90
CA PHE A 59 5.99 -20.07 3.87
C PHE A 59 6.63 -19.15 2.82
N HIS A 60 5.84 -18.74 1.82
CA HIS A 60 6.28 -17.77 0.83
C HIS A 60 5.58 -16.44 0.96
N ALA A 61 6.36 -15.39 1.18
CA ALA A 61 5.87 -14.09 1.58
C ALA A 61 4.79 -13.51 0.67
N ARG A 62 4.99 -13.66 -0.64
CA ARG A 62 4.09 -13.18 -1.68
C ARG A 62 2.84 -14.06 -1.85
N HIS A 63 2.99 -15.38 -1.77
CA HIS A 63 1.95 -16.32 -2.17
C HIS A 63 1.01 -16.65 -1.00
N ALA A 64 1.51 -16.59 0.24
CA ALA A 64 0.70 -16.78 1.45
C ALA A 64 -0.17 -15.58 1.82
N ALA A 65 0.00 -14.42 1.16
CA ALA A 65 -0.77 -13.22 1.47
C ALA A 65 -2.24 -13.37 1.03
N THR A 66 -3.17 -13.31 1.98
CA THR A 66 -4.61 -13.43 1.76
C THR A 66 -5.29 -12.09 1.47
N SER A 67 -4.65 -10.98 1.84
CA SER A 67 -5.11 -9.63 1.54
C SER A 67 -3.95 -8.64 1.52
N ARG A 68 -4.06 -7.60 0.69
CA ARG A 68 -3.18 -6.44 0.60
C ARG A 68 -4.05 -5.20 0.62
N THR A 69 -3.72 -4.27 1.50
CA THR A 69 -4.39 -2.97 1.58
C THR A 69 -3.42 -1.89 1.16
N TYR A 70 -3.76 -1.17 0.10
CA TYR A 70 -3.06 0.04 -0.30
C TYR A 70 -3.82 1.27 0.17
N LEU A 71 -3.07 2.28 0.58
CA LEU A 71 -3.55 3.62 0.90
C LEU A 71 -2.96 4.59 -0.11
N TYR A 72 -3.79 5.45 -0.70
CA TYR A 72 -3.34 6.56 -1.51
C TYR A 72 -3.77 7.87 -0.86
N ARG A 73 -2.82 8.79 -0.67
CA ARG A 73 -3.07 10.10 -0.03
C ARG A 73 -3.18 11.21 -1.06
N LEU A 74 -4.22 12.03 -0.94
CA LEU A 74 -4.47 13.22 -1.76
C LEU A 74 -4.47 14.47 -0.87
N ALA A 75 -4.15 15.62 -1.48
CA ALA A 75 -4.32 16.92 -0.86
C ALA A 75 -5.02 17.89 -1.83
N THR A 76 -5.97 18.68 -1.32
CA THR A 76 -6.67 19.77 -2.02
C THR A 76 -6.52 21.08 -1.25
N GLY A 77 -6.95 22.19 -1.85
CA GLY A 77 -6.79 23.53 -1.27
C GLY A 77 -5.39 24.12 -1.44
N CYS A 78 -4.57 23.52 -2.31
CA CYS A 78 -3.27 24.04 -2.71
C CYS A 78 -3.24 24.27 -4.23
N ARG A 79 -2.80 25.46 -4.65
CA ARG A 79 -2.66 25.83 -6.07
C ARG A 79 -1.27 25.49 -6.61
N SER A 80 -0.30 25.28 -5.73
CA SER A 80 1.06 24.91 -6.05
C SER A 80 1.63 23.92 -5.03
N PRO A 81 2.44 22.91 -5.44
CA PRO A 81 3.09 21.97 -4.53
C PRO A 81 3.96 22.64 -3.46
N HIS A 82 4.44 23.87 -3.70
CA HIS A 82 5.22 24.63 -2.71
C HIS A 82 4.41 25.02 -1.47
N GLN A 83 3.08 25.10 -1.59
CA GLN A 83 2.15 25.41 -0.50
C GLN A 83 1.89 24.20 0.40
N LEU A 84 2.32 23.00 0.01
CA LEU A 84 2.31 21.86 0.92
C LEU A 84 3.42 21.98 1.97
N PRO A 85 3.14 21.63 3.24
CA PRO A 85 4.17 21.46 4.25
C PRO A 85 5.30 20.56 3.75
N VAL A 86 6.54 20.89 4.09
CA VAL A 86 7.73 20.16 3.62
C VAL A 86 7.63 18.66 3.89
N PHE A 87 7.04 18.27 5.01
CA PHE A 87 6.83 16.87 5.40
C PHE A 87 5.82 16.10 4.52
N GLU A 88 4.97 16.80 3.76
CA GLU A 88 3.90 16.21 2.95
C GLU A 88 4.21 16.15 1.45
N ARG A 89 5.15 16.95 0.94
CA ARG A 89 5.46 17.09 -0.50
C ARG A 89 5.71 15.77 -1.25
N ASN A 90 6.25 14.76 -0.57
CA ASN A 90 6.53 13.43 -1.13
C ASN A 90 5.69 12.32 -0.48
N ARG A 91 4.57 12.67 0.16
CA ARG A 91 3.71 11.72 0.88
C ARG A 91 2.23 11.79 0.49
N CYS A 92 1.87 12.70 -0.40
CA CYS A 92 0.52 12.81 -0.96
C CYS A 92 0.59 13.39 -2.36
N TRP A 93 -0.47 13.20 -3.14
CA TRP A 93 -0.64 13.89 -4.42
C TRP A 93 -1.43 15.18 -4.20
N ALA A 94 -0.75 16.33 -4.32
CA ALA A 94 -1.40 17.64 -4.37
C ALA A 94 -2.15 17.81 -5.69
N LEU A 95 -3.46 17.95 -5.60
CA LEU A 95 -4.33 18.29 -6.72
C LEU A 95 -4.45 19.81 -6.81
N ARG A 96 -4.39 20.34 -8.04
CA ARG A 96 -4.65 21.76 -8.31
C ARG A 96 -6.16 22.04 -8.29
N ALA A 97 -6.79 21.79 -7.16
CA ALA A 97 -8.22 21.97 -6.94
C ALA A 97 -8.49 22.35 -5.48
N ASP A 98 -9.49 23.20 -5.27
CA ASP A 98 -9.85 23.67 -3.94
C ASP A 98 -10.68 22.61 -3.18
N CYS A 99 -11.52 21.85 -3.87
CA CYS A 99 -12.32 20.76 -3.31
C CYS A 99 -12.45 19.57 -4.27
N LEU A 100 -12.96 18.44 -3.75
CA LEU A 100 -13.35 17.26 -4.52
C LEU A 100 -14.80 16.90 -4.20
N ASP A 101 -15.55 16.43 -5.19
CA ASP A 101 -16.84 15.78 -4.95
C ASP A 101 -16.63 14.37 -4.41
N VAL A 102 -16.49 14.28 -3.08
CA VAL A 102 -16.22 13.01 -2.38
C VAL A 102 -17.43 12.07 -2.44
N ALA A 103 -18.65 12.60 -2.54
CA ALA A 103 -19.84 11.78 -2.69
C ALA A 103 -19.82 11.05 -4.03
N ALA A 104 -19.56 11.77 -5.12
CA ALA A 104 -19.39 11.20 -6.45
C ALA A 104 -18.22 10.20 -6.50
N MET A 105 -17.09 10.51 -5.84
CA MET A 105 -15.96 9.56 -5.76
C MET A 105 -16.33 8.27 -5.01
N ARG A 106 -17.13 8.35 -3.95
CA ARG A 106 -17.59 7.17 -3.19
C ARG A 106 -18.55 6.32 -4.01
N GLU A 107 -19.48 6.96 -4.72
CA GLU A 107 -20.38 6.28 -5.66
C GLU A 107 -19.57 5.54 -6.74
N ALA A 108 -18.64 6.25 -7.39
CA ALA A 108 -17.74 5.69 -8.39
C ALA A 108 -16.92 4.49 -7.86
N ALA A 109 -16.46 4.58 -6.61
CA ALA A 109 -15.71 3.49 -5.97
C ALA A 109 -16.55 2.21 -5.77
N GLN A 110 -17.88 2.33 -5.60
CA GLN A 110 -18.75 1.15 -5.49
C GLN A 110 -18.75 0.31 -6.75
N HIS A 111 -18.65 0.93 -7.94
CA HIS A 111 -18.58 0.20 -9.20
C HIS A 111 -17.32 -0.66 -9.35
N LEU A 112 -16.26 -0.37 -8.59
CA LEU A 112 -15.01 -1.13 -8.60
C LEU A 112 -15.05 -2.34 -7.65
N LEU A 113 -16.02 -2.43 -6.74
CA LEU A 113 -16.12 -3.52 -5.76
C LEU A 113 -16.57 -4.82 -6.41
N GLY A 114 -16.07 -5.94 -5.89
CA GLY A 114 -16.40 -7.27 -6.40
C GLY A 114 -15.36 -7.81 -7.38
N THR A 115 -15.76 -8.83 -8.14
CA THR A 115 -14.88 -9.55 -9.07
C THR A 115 -15.07 -9.04 -10.49
N HIS A 116 -14.02 -8.47 -11.07
CA HIS A 116 -14.06 -7.86 -12.40
C HIS A 116 -12.80 -8.15 -13.20
N ASP A 117 -12.89 -8.00 -14.52
CA ASP A 117 -11.71 -7.88 -15.38
C ASP A 117 -11.15 -6.44 -15.26
N PHE A 118 -9.96 -6.31 -14.68
CA PHE A 118 -9.32 -5.00 -14.46
C PHE A 118 -8.31 -4.62 -15.56
N ARG A 119 -8.40 -5.17 -16.79
CA ARG A 119 -7.53 -4.79 -17.92
C ARG A 119 -7.49 -3.29 -18.18
N ALA A 120 -8.63 -2.61 -18.12
CA ALA A 120 -8.72 -1.15 -18.21
C ALA A 120 -7.81 -0.41 -17.19
N PHE A 121 -7.54 -1.03 -16.05
CA PHE A 121 -6.68 -0.47 -15.01
C PHE A 121 -5.25 -1.04 -15.04
N GLN A 122 -4.89 -1.82 -16.04
CA GLN A 122 -3.57 -2.44 -16.17
C GLN A 122 -2.63 -1.56 -17.02
N SER A 123 -1.35 -1.52 -16.67
CA SER A 123 -0.35 -0.93 -17.59
C SER A 123 -0.29 -1.72 -18.91
N ALA A 124 -0.24 -1.01 -20.04
CA ALA A 124 0.04 -1.61 -21.34
C ALA A 124 1.33 -2.46 -21.28
N GLY A 125 1.29 -3.65 -21.87
CA GLY A 125 2.42 -4.59 -21.91
C GLY A 125 2.64 -5.45 -20.66
N SER A 126 1.73 -5.42 -19.67
CA SER A 126 1.85 -6.26 -18.47
C SER A 126 1.39 -7.70 -18.71
N LEU A 127 2.28 -8.66 -18.48
CA LEU A 127 2.06 -10.11 -18.66
C LEU A 127 1.33 -10.79 -17.48
N ALA A 128 0.28 -10.18 -16.94
CA ALA A 128 -0.47 -10.83 -15.85
C ALA A 128 -1.22 -12.07 -16.40
N THR A 129 -1.04 -13.23 -15.77
CA THR A 129 -1.66 -14.51 -16.18
C THR A 129 -3.19 -14.45 -16.25
N SER A 130 -3.80 -13.66 -15.37
CA SER A 130 -5.22 -13.34 -15.43
C SER A 130 -5.41 -11.88 -14.99
N PRO A 131 -6.24 -11.10 -15.68
CA PRO A 131 -6.58 -9.73 -15.29
C PRO A 131 -7.73 -9.66 -14.27
N VAL A 132 -8.40 -10.78 -14.00
CA VAL A 132 -9.57 -10.83 -13.13
C VAL A 132 -9.14 -10.71 -11.68
N ARG A 133 -9.65 -9.72 -10.96
CA ARG A 133 -9.35 -9.51 -9.53
C ARG A 133 -10.63 -9.26 -8.75
N THR A 134 -10.60 -9.62 -7.47
CA THR A 134 -11.68 -9.32 -6.54
C THR A 134 -11.27 -8.19 -5.63
N LEU A 135 -11.88 -7.02 -5.80
CA LEU A 135 -11.67 -5.86 -4.94
C LEU A 135 -12.65 -5.95 -3.76
N ARG A 136 -12.10 -6.11 -2.56
CA ARG A 136 -12.87 -6.24 -1.31
C ARG A 136 -13.21 -4.88 -0.69
N ARG A 137 -12.38 -3.86 -0.94
CA ARG A 137 -12.59 -2.50 -0.46
C ARG A 137 -12.11 -1.49 -1.49
N ALA A 138 -12.90 -0.43 -1.64
CA ALA A 138 -12.58 0.80 -2.33
C ALA A 138 -13.29 1.92 -1.57
N SER A 139 -12.55 2.69 -0.79
CA SER A 139 -13.16 3.71 0.08
C SER A 139 -12.42 5.04 0.00
N VAL A 140 -13.17 6.12 0.09
CA VAL A 140 -12.66 7.50 0.14
C VAL A 140 -13.08 8.14 1.46
N SER A 141 -12.12 8.54 2.27
CA SER A 141 -12.36 9.19 3.56
C SER A 141 -11.47 10.42 3.73
N PRO A 142 -11.87 11.40 4.56
CA PRO A 142 -10.92 12.38 5.08
C PRO A 142 -9.71 11.66 5.67
N ASP A 143 -8.51 12.18 5.45
CA ASP A 143 -7.31 11.66 6.10
C ASP A 143 -7.23 12.28 7.52
N PRO A 144 -7.38 11.48 8.59
CA PRO A 144 -7.29 11.98 9.95
C PRO A 144 -5.86 12.41 10.31
N ALA A 145 -4.85 12.03 9.49
CA ALA A 145 -3.50 12.51 9.61
C ALA A 145 -3.37 13.89 8.97
N SER A 146 -4.07 14.90 9.50
CA SER A 146 -3.52 16.25 9.44
C SER A 146 -2.12 16.15 10.05
N SER A 147 -1.10 16.41 9.26
CA SER A 147 0.27 16.31 9.74
C SER A 147 0.37 17.13 11.03
N PRO A 148 0.94 16.59 12.12
CA PRO A 148 1.12 17.33 13.36
C PRO A 148 2.02 18.57 13.18
N PHE A 149 2.62 18.70 11.99
CA PHE A 149 3.45 19.82 11.56
C PHE A 149 2.70 20.82 10.66
N VAL A 150 1.39 20.65 10.41
CA VAL A 150 0.57 21.67 9.74
C VAL A 150 0.10 22.65 10.80
N LEU A 151 0.47 23.92 10.65
CA LEU A 151 0.01 24.96 11.57
C LEU A 151 -1.51 25.15 11.46
N PRO A 152 -2.24 25.49 12.55
CA PRO A 152 -3.70 25.67 12.55
C PRO A 152 -4.23 26.60 11.45
N GLU A 153 -3.44 27.60 11.05
CA GLU A 153 -3.78 28.54 9.98
C GLU A 153 -3.66 27.94 8.57
N GLU A 154 -2.69 27.06 8.34
CA GLU A 154 -2.50 26.34 7.07
C GLU A 154 -3.54 25.23 6.89
N SER A 155 -3.91 24.56 7.99
CA SER A 155 -4.96 23.53 8.01
C SER A 155 -6.36 24.07 7.69
N ARG A 156 -6.59 25.39 7.77
CA ARG A 156 -7.88 25.98 7.38
C ARG A 156 -8.13 25.94 5.87
N ARG A 157 -7.07 25.80 5.05
CA ARG A 157 -7.20 25.72 3.57
C ARG A 157 -6.90 24.34 3.02
N LEU A 158 -5.96 23.61 3.61
CA LEU A 158 -5.55 22.29 3.12
C LEU A 158 -6.50 21.20 3.62
N GLN A 159 -6.97 20.37 2.70
CA GLN A 159 -7.75 19.18 3.02
C GLN A 159 -7.01 17.94 2.53
N PHE A 160 -6.95 16.92 3.37
CA PHE A 160 -6.30 15.65 3.04
C PHE A 160 -7.34 14.54 2.91
N TRP A 161 -7.12 13.65 1.95
CA TRP A 161 -8.02 12.53 1.66
C TRP A 161 -7.23 11.23 1.53
N SER A 162 -7.84 10.16 2.01
CA SER A 162 -7.31 8.81 2.01
C SER A 162 -8.19 7.91 1.16
N LEU A 163 -7.60 7.30 0.13
CA LEU A 163 -8.22 6.29 -0.70
C LEU A 163 -7.65 4.92 -0.33
N GLU A 164 -8.49 4.00 0.14
CA GLU A 164 -8.06 2.65 0.49
C GLU A 164 -8.61 1.61 -0.48
N PHE A 165 -7.71 0.73 -0.93
CA PHE A 165 -8.02 -0.37 -1.81
C PHE A 165 -7.55 -1.68 -1.19
N GLU A 166 -8.45 -2.64 -1.04
CA GLU A 166 -8.14 -3.96 -0.49
C GLU A 166 -8.46 -5.06 -1.50
N SER A 167 -7.47 -5.91 -1.78
CA SER A 167 -7.65 -7.11 -2.59
C SER A 167 -6.60 -8.16 -2.22
N GLN A 168 -6.86 -9.42 -2.55
CA GLN A 168 -5.84 -10.46 -2.46
C GLN A 168 -4.63 -10.13 -3.36
N SER A 169 -4.85 -9.57 -4.56
CA SER A 169 -3.76 -9.15 -5.43
C SER A 169 -4.19 -8.02 -6.37
N PHE A 170 -3.22 -7.29 -6.91
CA PHE A 170 -3.44 -6.19 -7.86
C PHE A 170 -2.60 -6.39 -9.11
N LEU A 171 -3.09 -5.91 -10.25
CA LEU A 171 -2.33 -5.81 -11.49
C LEU A 171 -1.29 -4.69 -11.38
N TYR A 172 -0.29 -4.73 -12.26
CA TYR A 172 0.74 -3.70 -12.28
C TYR A 172 0.13 -2.32 -12.55
N ARG A 173 0.36 -1.38 -11.61
CA ARG A 173 -0.18 -0.01 -11.57
C ARG A 173 -1.71 0.12 -11.38
N GLN A 174 -2.43 -0.97 -11.12
CA GLN A 174 -3.90 -0.97 -10.96
C GLN A 174 -4.40 0.10 -9.98
N VAL A 175 -3.84 0.12 -8.77
CA VAL A 175 -4.26 1.07 -7.73
C VAL A 175 -4.11 2.52 -8.19
N ARG A 176 -2.98 2.87 -8.79
CA ARG A 176 -2.70 4.25 -9.24
C ARG A 176 -3.62 4.67 -10.39
N ARG A 177 -4.00 3.75 -11.28
CA ARG A 177 -4.96 4.02 -12.36
C ARG A 177 -6.38 4.17 -11.82
N MET A 178 -6.81 3.31 -10.88
CA MET A 178 -8.09 3.47 -10.20
C MET A 178 -8.17 4.82 -9.46
N THR A 179 -7.09 5.21 -8.76
CA THR A 179 -6.98 6.53 -8.12
C THR A 179 -7.15 7.66 -9.12
N SER A 180 -6.50 7.63 -10.29
CA SER A 180 -6.66 8.67 -11.32
C SER A 180 -8.09 8.80 -11.81
N VAL A 181 -8.79 7.69 -12.03
CA VAL A 181 -10.19 7.71 -12.48
C VAL A 181 -11.10 8.27 -11.38
N LEU A 182 -10.92 7.87 -10.12
CA LEU A 182 -11.70 8.44 -9.01
C LEU A 182 -11.41 9.93 -8.83
N VAL A 183 -10.16 10.37 -8.99
CA VAL A 183 -9.83 11.81 -8.96
C VAL A 183 -10.50 12.55 -10.11
N ALA A 184 -10.54 11.99 -11.32
CA ALA A 184 -11.26 12.60 -12.43
C ALA A 184 -12.77 12.75 -12.15
N VAL A 185 -13.38 11.78 -11.45
CA VAL A 185 -14.76 11.91 -10.95
C VAL A 185 -14.88 13.04 -9.92
N GLY A 186 -14.00 13.07 -8.92
CA GLY A 186 -14.03 14.11 -7.88
C GLY A 186 -13.77 15.53 -8.41
N LEU A 187 -13.11 15.66 -9.56
CA LEU A 187 -12.90 16.93 -10.27
C LEU A 187 -14.03 17.26 -11.27
N GLY A 188 -15.06 16.42 -11.39
CA GLY A 188 -16.18 16.61 -12.31
C GLY A 188 -15.86 16.32 -13.78
N ALA A 189 -14.68 15.79 -14.09
CA ALA A 189 -14.29 15.41 -15.46
C ALA A 189 -14.90 14.08 -15.92
N LEU A 190 -15.40 13.28 -14.98
CA LEU A 190 -16.12 12.02 -15.22
C LEU A 190 -17.34 11.94 -14.31
N MET A 191 -18.42 11.36 -14.80
CA MET A 191 -19.56 10.96 -13.99
C MET A 191 -19.28 9.62 -13.30
N PRO A 192 -19.81 9.37 -12.08
CA PRO A 192 -19.63 8.10 -11.37
C PRO A 192 -19.96 6.86 -12.22
N ALA A 193 -21.08 6.90 -12.94
CA ALA A 193 -21.53 5.81 -13.82
C ALA A 193 -20.52 5.48 -14.94
N GLN A 194 -19.72 6.44 -15.39
CA GLN A 194 -18.70 6.20 -16.43
C GLN A 194 -17.56 5.30 -15.91
N VAL A 195 -17.35 5.20 -14.60
CA VAL A 195 -16.35 4.29 -14.04
C VAL A 195 -16.70 2.83 -14.31
N LYS A 196 -17.99 2.48 -14.27
CA LYS A 196 -18.47 1.16 -14.67
C LYS A 196 -18.20 0.89 -16.16
N VAL A 197 -18.49 1.86 -17.03
CA VAL A 197 -18.21 1.75 -18.48
C VAL A 197 -16.71 1.58 -18.74
N ILE A 198 -15.85 2.31 -18.03
CA ILE A 198 -14.40 2.16 -18.13
C ILE A 198 -13.96 0.75 -17.73
N LEU A 199 -14.49 0.22 -16.62
CA LEU A 199 -14.19 -1.13 -16.15
C LEU A 199 -14.62 -2.19 -17.17
N GLU A 200 -15.82 -2.03 -17.74
CA GLU A 200 -16.41 -2.96 -18.72
C GLU A 200 -15.75 -2.85 -20.11
N SER A 201 -15.14 -1.71 -20.46
CA SER A 201 -14.46 -1.52 -21.75
C SER A 201 -13.27 -2.46 -21.95
N GLN A 202 -12.62 -2.89 -20.86
CA GLN A 202 -11.42 -3.74 -20.87
C GLN A 202 -10.23 -3.20 -21.70
N ASP A 203 -10.31 -1.97 -22.20
CA ASP A 203 -9.27 -1.35 -23.03
C ASP A 203 -8.29 -0.60 -22.13
N PRO A 204 -7.01 -1.02 -22.00
CA PRO A 204 -5.99 -0.37 -21.16
C PRO A 204 -5.44 0.96 -21.71
N LEU A 205 -5.80 1.32 -22.95
CA LEU A 205 -5.35 2.53 -23.67
C LEU A 205 -6.43 3.61 -23.73
N GLY A 206 -7.55 3.43 -23.03
CA GLY A 206 -8.65 4.39 -23.02
C GLY A 206 -8.20 5.79 -22.56
N ARG A 207 -8.83 6.84 -23.12
CA ARG A 207 -8.50 8.27 -22.88
C ARG A 207 -8.29 8.59 -21.39
N HIS A 208 -9.17 8.10 -20.52
CA HIS A 208 -9.17 8.37 -19.08
C HIS A 208 -8.17 7.52 -18.27
N GLN A 209 -7.51 6.56 -18.90
CA GLN A 209 -6.55 5.64 -18.27
C GLN A 209 -5.09 5.95 -18.66
N SER A 210 -4.89 6.89 -19.58
CA SER A 210 -3.58 7.43 -19.98
C SER A 210 -2.87 8.13 -18.81
N HIS A 211 -3.65 8.75 -17.91
CA HIS A 211 -3.13 9.39 -16.71
C HIS A 211 -2.97 8.37 -15.58
N VAL A 212 -1.77 8.34 -14.99
CA VAL A 212 -1.46 7.49 -13.83
C VAL A 212 -1.10 8.38 -12.66
N ALA A 213 -1.81 8.21 -11.54
CA ALA A 213 -1.57 8.97 -10.32
C ALA A 213 -0.11 8.85 -9.89
N PRO A 214 0.57 9.89 -9.38
CA PRO A 214 1.97 9.82 -8.96
C PRO A 214 2.29 8.68 -7.98
N ALA A 215 3.54 8.20 -7.96
CA ALA A 215 3.91 7.06 -7.11
C ALA A 215 4.05 7.43 -5.62
N HIS A 216 4.47 8.67 -5.32
CA HIS A 216 4.79 9.13 -3.96
C HIS A 216 3.57 9.24 -3.02
N GLY A 217 2.35 9.23 -3.56
CA GLY A 217 1.12 9.22 -2.77
C GLY A 217 0.67 7.81 -2.36
N LEU A 218 1.27 6.75 -2.91
CA LEU A 218 0.86 5.36 -2.70
C LEU A 218 1.66 4.67 -1.60
N PHE A 219 0.96 4.05 -0.65
CA PHE A 219 1.55 3.31 0.46
C PHE A 219 0.94 1.91 0.55
N LEU A 220 1.78 0.91 0.81
CA LEU A 220 1.30 -0.40 1.26
C LEU A 220 0.99 -0.30 2.76
N LYS A 221 -0.31 -0.29 3.10
CA LYS A 221 -0.80 -0.09 4.47
C LYS A 221 -0.75 -1.40 5.26
N ALA A 222 -1.21 -2.50 4.67
CA ALA A 222 -1.27 -3.79 5.35
C ALA A 222 -1.14 -4.96 4.38
N VAL A 223 -0.63 -6.08 4.89
CA VAL A 223 -0.71 -7.39 4.23
C VAL A 223 -1.14 -8.41 5.28
N LEU A 224 -2.18 -9.18 4.98
CA LEU A 224 -2.73 -10.22 5.85
C LEU A 224 -2.28 -11.60 5.38
N TYR A 225 -2.06 -12.50 6.34
CA TYR A 225 -1.76 -13.91 6.14
C TYR A 225 -2.76 -14.73 6.95
N GLU A 226 -3.14 -15.89 6.44
CA GLU A 226 -3.96 -16.84 7.17
C GLU A 226 -3.19 -17.41 8.37
N GLY A 227 -3.84 -17.56 9.52
CA GLY A 227 -3.21 -18.10 10.74
C GLY A 227 -2.27 -17.16 11.51
N PHE A 228 -1.95 -15.97 10.98
CA PHE A 228 -1.10 -14.95 11.62
C PHE A 228 -1.89 -13.69 11.99
N GLY A 229 -3.05 -13.87 12.64
CA GLY A 229 -3.84 -12.77 13.20
C GLY A 229 -3.26 -12.27 14.54
N PRO A 230 -3.62 -11.07 14.99
CA PRO A 230 -3.14 -10.52 16.27
C PRO A 230 -3.48 -11.38 17.50
N ALA A 231 -4.40 -12.34 17.37
CA ALA A 231 -4.86 -13.19 18.46
C ALA A 231 -4.19 -14.59 18.53
N SER A 232 -3.47 -15.04 17.50
CA SER A 232 -3.05 -16.46 17.40
C SER A 232 -1.60 -16.75 17.82
N MET A 233 -0.90 -15.80 18.45
CA MET A 233 0.53 -15.95 18.78
C MET A 233 0.88 -15.73 20.26
N CYS A 234 0.01 -16.13 21.19
CA CYS A 234 0.50 -16.56 22.50
C CYS A 234 0.90 -18.04 22.38
N PRO A 235 2.19 -18.39 22.21
CA PRO A 235 2.60 -19.74 22.56
C PRO A 235 2.29 -19.91 24.04
N GLN A 236 1.40 -20.83 24.39
CA GLN A 236 1.26 -21.26 25.78
C GLN A 236 2.64 -21.71 26.23
N SER A 237 3.22 -20.99 27.19
CA SER A 237 4.43 -21.40 27.89
C SER A 237 4.25 -22.85 28.32
N PRO A 238 5.22 -23.76 28.10
CA PRO A 238 5.10 -25.10 28.63
C PRO A 238 5.00 -24.98 30.13
N GLN A 239 3.86 -25.39 30.69
CA GLN A 239 3.71 -25.56 32.13
C GLN A 239 4.77 -26.58 32.54
N HIS A 240 5.79 -26.12 33.26
CA HIS A 240 6.69 -27.01 33.97
C HIS A 240 5.84 -27.82 34.95
N ARG A 241 5.50 -29.07 34.59
CA ARG A 241 5.06 -30.07 35.55
C ARG A 241 6.25 -30.35 36.45
N GLY A 242 6.27 -29.68 37.61
CA GLY A 242 7.06 -30.12 38.74
C GLY A 242 6.56 -31.50 39.14
N HIS A 243 7.36 -32.52 38.85
CA HIS A 243 7.22 -33.84 39.45
C HIS A 243 7.91 -33.81 40.82
N ARG A 244 7.10 -34.12 41.85
CA ARG A 244 7.44 -34.55 43.22
C ARG A 244 8.44 -33.74 44.03
#